data_AF-A0A0K8VHL7-F1
#
_entry.id   AF-A0A0K8VHL7-F1
#
_cell.length_a   1.000
_cell.length_b   1.000
_cell.length_c   1.000
_cell.angle_alpha   90.00
_cell.angle_beta   90.00
_cell.angle_gamma   90.00
#
_symmetry.space_group_name_H-M   'P 1'
#
loop_
_entity.id
_entity.type
_entity.pdbx_description
1 polymer ?
#
loop_
_entity_poly.entity_id
_entity_poly.type
_entity_poly.pdbx_seq_one_letter_code
_entity_poly.pdbx_strand_id
1 'polypeptide(L)'
;MARVYRISFIQAAGGGRAILVAKTFCAWDFGISNRKAAELKHIAIFAEFKAVLNERAVPKRKPTVWWRIWIFCSRAIAHVLVATIIGGAGVGVWILLKQLDSTDDVSGWRTLSTAGILNLTMLLMQSVLSWISRMEDYRSPRRTLHIALLRNFLLESVIISVLVYFLLTKSYSQCWETHIGQELYRFIITDSFICLIIIPFCCVTRALLSSIYWPWLGRPDFDISQNSLCLVYNQTLLWLGLLFSPLLVAIIVCKLFLKFYINKALLLHLCKPSCHIWRSAQTQTLYLVFTFVSVLGVILTLGYIMTQLPMSAQCGPFRDSGYMFQIFIDGVLKLRENQTLWRILTLLVRPAAVGIMLVTLSALVYYLRAKSRARRLMVKLLKEMIYLEAKDKEFLLNRIISVSKSRDWSFVDAKSLGRRRQRTPQTPQTEFFVQNEINSNHSARSDGFILRSRDV
;
A
#
# COMPACT_ATOMS: atom_id res chain seq x y z
N MET A 1 2.16 33.39 24.90
CA MET A 1 1.44 32.58 23.89
C MET A 1 1.92 32.80 22.46
N ALA A 2 2.13 34.02 21.97
CA ALA A 2 2.50 34.31 20.57
C ALA A 2 3.79 33.59 20.08
N ARG A 3 4.84 33.50 20.91
CA ARG A 3 6.08 32.77 20.61
C ARG A 3 5.84 31.26 20.41
N VAL A 4 4.95 30.69 21.21
CA VAL A 4 4.58 29.26 21.14
C VAL A 4 3.75 29.00 19.89
N TYR A 5 2.82 29.88 19.54
CA TYR A 5 2.04 29.82 18.29
C TYR A 5 2.94 29.86 17.05
N ARG A 6 3.95 30.76 17.02
CA ARG A 6 4.92 30.88 15.92
C ARG A 6 5.76 29.61 15.73
N ILE A 7 6.24 29.01 16.82
CA ILE A 7 7.06 27.80 16.78
C ILE A 7 6.22 26.57 16.40
N SER A 8 5.00 26.47 16.91
CA SER A 8 4.12 25.30 16.77
C SER A 8 3.33 25.24 15.48
N PHE A 9 2.93 26.38 14.91
CA PHE A 9 2.05 26.41 13.74
C PHE A 9 2.78 26.87 12.46
N ILE A 10 3.67 27.86 12.58
CA ILE A 10 4.29 28.54 11.44
C ILE A 10 5.61 27.89 11.04
N GLN A 11 6.58 27.76 11.96
CA GLN A 11 7.86 27.08 11.69
C GLN A 11 7.71 25.57 11.52
N ALA A 12 6.60 25.04 12.02
CA ALA A 12 6.32 23.62 12.02
C ALA A 12 5.84 23.14 10.62
N ALA A 13 5.16 23.97 9.83
CA ALA A 13 4.54 23.56 8.56
C ALA A 13 5.47 22.92 7.50
N GLY A 14 6.80 22.94 7.69
CA GLY A 14 7.79 22.23 6.88
C GLY A 14 8.65 21.17 7.60
N GLY A 15 8.49 20.95 8.91
CA GLY A 15 9.41 20.10 9.70
C GLY A 15 8.70 19.14 10.65
N GLY A 16 9.29 17.96 10.87
CA GLY A 16 8.68 16.86 11.62
C GLY A 16 8.14 17.20 13.02
N ARG A 17 8.61 18.26 13.72
CA ARG A 17 8.04 18.70 15.01
C ARG A 17 6.55 19.09 14.91
N ALA A 18 6.11 19.58 13.75
CA ALA A 18 4.71 19.95 13.49
C ALA A 18 3.76 18.80 13.40
N ILE A 19 4.24 17.65 12.90
CA ILE A 19 3.41 16.46 12.79
C ILE A 19 3.01 15.99 14.18
N LEU A 20 3.92 16.08 15.16
CA LEU A 20 3.62 15.73 16.55
C LEU A 20 2.65 16.74 17.17
N VAL A 21 2.89 18.05 16.98
CA VAL A 21 2.03 19.12 17.50
C VAL A 21 0.62 19.06 16.90
N ALA A 22 0.51 18.98 15.57
CA ALA A 22 -0.77 18.83 14.88
C ALA A 22 -1.47 17.53 15.30
N LYS A 23 -0.74 16.41 15.46
CA LYS A 23 -1.35 15.19 16.02
C LYS A 23 -1.80 15.40 17.47
N THR A 24 -1.06 16.07 18.34
CA THR A 24 -1.49 16.25 19.74
C THR A 24 -2.78 17.06 19.83
N PHE A 25 -2.90 18.12 19.04
CA PHE A 25 -4.07 19.02 19.12
C PHE A 25 -5.23 18.59 18.22
N CYS A 26 -4.99 17.81 17.16
CA CYS A 26 -6.03 17.36 16.22
C CYS A 26 -6.31 15.85 16.29
N ALA A 27 -5.71 15.10 17.23
CA ALA A 27 -6.02 13.67 17.38
C ALA A 27 -7.35 13.41 18.09
N TRP A 28 -7.86 14.39 18.85
CA TRP A 28 -9.14 14.29 19.55
C TRP A 28 -10.30 14.27 18.55
N ASP A 29 -11.27 13.40 18.80
CA ASP A 29 -12.49 13.27 18.00
C ASP A 29 -13.69 13.47 18.93
N PHE A 30 -14.37 14.61 18.78
CA PHE A 30 -15.52 14.99 19.60
C PHE A 30 -16.78 14.17 19.29
N GLY A 31 -16.78 13.37 18.21
CA GLY A 31 -17.89 12.49 17.84
C GLY A 31 -17.92 11.16 18.60
N ILE A 32 -16.92 10.87 19.43
CA ILE A 32 -16.84 9.61 20.17
C ILE A 32 -17.68 9.68 21.45
N SER A 33 -18.85 9.03 21.44
CA SER A 33 -19.74 8.93 22.60
C SER A 33 -19.53 7.64 23.43
N ASN A 34 -18.88 6.62 22.86
CA ASN A 34 -18.70 5.32 23.52
C ASN A 34 -17.33 5.22 24.22
N ARG A 35 -17.33 4.87 25.52
CA ARG A 35 -16.10 4.70 26.33
C ARG A 35 -15.11 3.70 25.72
N LYS A 36 -15.59 2.57 25.19
CA LYS A 36 -14.71 1.58 24.53
C LYS A 36 -14.04 2.16 23.28
N ALA A 37 -14.76 2.96 22.51
CA ALA A 37 -14.22 3.63 21.34
C ALA A 37 -13.21 4.73 21.72
N ALA A 38 -13.44 5.44 22.84
CA ALA A 38 -12.50 6.41 23.38
C ALA A 38 -11.20 5.74 23.85
N GLU A 39 -11.29 4.59 24.53
CA GLU A 39 -10.12 3.80 24.94
C GLU A 39 -9.32 3.30 23.73
N LEU A 40 -9.99 2.76 22.70
CA LEU A 40 -9.34 2.37 21.44
C LEU A 40 -8.65 3.55 20.76
N LYS A 41 -9.31 4.71 20.71
CA LYS A 41 -8.74 5.94 20.14
C LYS A 41 -7.51 6.39 20.92
N HIS A 42 -7.57 6.38 22.25
CA HIS A 42 -6.44 6.72 23.12
C HIS A 42 -5.24 5.78 22.88
N ILE A 43 -5.47 4.47 22.84
CA ILE A 43 -4.43 3.46 22.54
C ILE A 43 -3.83 3.70 21.16
N ALA A 44 -4.67 3.96 20.14
CA ALA A 44 -4.20 4.24 18.79
C ALA A 44 -3.32 5.50 18.73
N ILE A 45 -3.75 6.59 19.38
CA ILE A 45 -2.97 7.84 19.46
C ILE A 45 -1.63 7.59 20.17
N PHE A 46 -1.64 6.91 21.30
CA PHE A 46 -0.42 6.56 22.04
C PHE A 46 0.55 5.73 21.19
N ALA A 47 0.04 4.71 20.50
CA ALA A 47 0.86 3.87 19.62
C ALA A 47 1.44 4.68 18.44
N GLU A 48 0.69 5.65 17.89
CA GLU A 48 1.20 6.53 16.84
C GLU A 48 2.34 7.43 17.34
N PHE A 49 2.15 8.04 18.51
CA PHE A 49 3.20 8.85 19.14
C PHE A 49 4.44 8.02 19.43
N LYS A 50 4.26 6.83 20.01
CA LYS A 50 5.36 5.89 20.28
C LYS A 50 6.10 5.54 18.99
N ALA A 51 5.39 5.25 17.90
CA ALA A 51 6.01 4.93 16.61
C ALA A 51 6.83 6.10 16.05
N VAL A 52 6.27 7.32 16.05
CA VAL A 52 6.96 8.53 15.54
C VAL A 52 8.15 8.91 16.42
N LEU A 53 8.03 8.78 17.74
CA LEU A 53 9.12 9.03 18.67
C LEU A 53 10.22 7.99 18.53
N ASN A 54 9.88 6.71 18.40
CA ASN A 54 10.86 5.64 18.23
C ASN A 54 11.64 5.79 16.91
N GLU A 55 10.98 6.17 15.82
CA GLU A 55 11.65 6.47 14.54
C GLU A 55 12.70 7.59 14.66
N ARG A 56 12.53 8.50 15.62
CA ARG A 56 13.47 9.62 15.88
C ARG A 56 14.50 9.33 16.97
N ALA A 57 14.10 8.60 18.00
CA ALA A 57 14.93 8.29 19.15
C ALA A 57 16.05 7.32 18.78
N VAL A 58 15.86 6.46 17.77
CA VAL A 58 16.92 5.59 17.25
C VAL A 58 18.06 6.47 16.69
N PRO A 59 19.21 6.53 17.37
CA PRO A 59 20.28 7.41 16.96
C PRO A 59 20.74 7.02 15.55
N LYS A 60 20.92 8.00 14.68
CA LYS A 60 21.57 7.83 13.37
C LYS A 60 23.08 7.63 13.55
N ARG A 61 23.51 6.72 14.43
CA ARG A 61 24.90 6.29 14.49
C ARG A 61 25.28 5.83 13.08
N LYS A 62 26.33 6.44 12.52
CA LYS A 62 26.86 6.00 11.24
C LYS A 62 27.38 4.58 11.48
N PRO A 63 26.81 3.55 10.82
CA PRO A 63 27.28 2.19 11.01
C PRO A 63 28.75 2.12 10.59
N THR A 64 29.55 1.35 11.32
CA THR A 64 30.92 1.03 10.92
C THR A 64 30.89 0.38 9.52
N VAL A 65 31.97 0.53 8.75
CA VAL A 65 32.07 -0.04 7.40
C VAL A 65 31.83 -1.56 7.44
N TRP A 66 32.41 -2.25 8.43
CA TRP A 66 32.21 -3.67 8.70
C TRP A 66 30.76 -4.05 8.97
N TRP A 67 30.05 -3.28 9.80
CA TRP A 67 28.64 -3.54 10.06
C TRP A 67 27.79 -3.32 8.80
N ARG A 68 28.14 -2.35 7.95
CA ARG A 68 27.45 -2.11 6.67
C ARG A 68 27.65 -3.28 5.70
N ILE A 69 28.87 -3.80 5.61
CA ILE A 69 29.19 -4.97 4.80
C ILE A 69 28.44 -6.20 5.34
N TRP A 70 28.47 -6.45 6.65
CA TRP A 70 27.74 -7.54 7.29
C TRP A 70 26.24 -7.51 6.96
N ILE A 71 25.60 -6.35 7.12
CA ILE A 71 24.18 -6.15 6.80
C ILE A 71 23.89 -6.33 5.31
N PHE A 72 24.79 -5.89 4.44
CA PHE A 72 24.62 -6.07 3.01
C PHE A 72 24.71 -7.55 2.63
N CYS A 73 25.74 -8.26 3.11
CA CYS A 73 25.92 -9.68 2.88
C CYS A 73 24.77 -10.51 3.45
N SER A 74 24.34 -10.24 4.69
CA SER A 74 23.22 -10.99 5.30
C SER A 74 21.91 -10.81 4.52
N ARG A 75 21.64 -9.60 4.03
CA ARG A 75 20.49 -9.34 3.15
C ARG A 75 20.63 -9.99 1.80
N ALA A 76 21.82 -9.95 1.19
CA ALA A 76 22.08 -10.61 -0.09
C ALA A 76 21.84 -12.13 0.04
N ILE A 77 22.37 -12.76 1.09
CA ILE A 77 22.13 -14.18 1.39
C ILE A 77 20.64 -14.45 1.56
N ALA A 78 19.93 -13.63 2.33
CA ALA A 78 18.50 -13.83 2.55
C ALA A 78 17.66 -13.64 1.26
N HIS A 79 18.03 -12.69 0.40
CA HIS A 79 17.41 -12.54 -0.93
C HIS A 79 17.69 -13.72 -1.85
N VAL A 80 18.91 -14.26 -1.84
CA VAL A 80 19.27 -15.48 -2.58
C VAL A 80 18.47 -16.67 -2.06
N LEU A 81 18.38 -16.85 -0.74
CA LEU A 81 17.58 -17.90 -0.10
C LEU A 81 16.09 -17.79 -0.48
N VAL A 82 15.54 -16.58 -0.50
CA VAL A 82 14.15 -16.38 -0.93
C VAL A 82 13.98 -16.71 -2.41
N ALA A 83 14.93 -16.31 -3.26
CA ALA A 83 14.88 -16.64 -4.68
C ALA A 83 14.97 -18.16 -4.92
N THR A 84 15.81 -18.88 -4.18
CA THR A 84 15.90 -20.34 -4.27
C THR A 84 14.65 -21.03 -3.75
N ILE A 85 14.01 -20.52 -2.70
CA ILE A 85 12.72 -21.04 -2.22
C ILE A 85 11.62 -20.83 -3.26
N ILE A 86 11.53 -19.65 -3.87
CA ILE A 86 10.52 -19.36 -4.90
C ILE A 86 10.74 -20.25 -6.13
N GLY A 87 11.98 -20.32 -6.63
CA GLY A 87 12.32 -21.18 -7.77
C GLY A 87 12.11 -22.66 -7.45
N GLY A 88 12.53 -23.11 -6.27
CA GLY A 88 12.34 -24.48 -5.79
C GLY A 88 10.88 -24.85 -5.60
N ALA A 89 10.03 -23.93 -5.15
CA ALA A 89 8.59 -24.13 -5.08
C ALA A 89 7.99 -24.32 -6.49
N GLY A 90 8.41 -23.52 -7.47
CA GLY A 90 7.99 -23.68 -8.86
C GLY A 90 8.40 -25.04 -9.45
N VAL A 91 9.65 -25.44 -9.26
CA VAL A 91 10.15 -26.76 -9.71
C VAL A 91 9.44 -27.91 -8.97
N GLY A 92 9.22 -27.78 -7.67
CA GLY A 92 8.51 -28.77 -6.86
C GLY A 92 7.07 -28.97 -7.33
N VAL A 93 6.36 -27.87 -7.62
CA VAL A 93 5.00 -27.91 -8.21
C VAL A 93 5.03 -28.60 -9.58
N TRP A 94 5.99 -28.27 -10.44
CA TRP A 94 6.14 -28.93 -11.75
C TRP A 94 6.35 -30.44 -11.63
N ILE A 95 7.26 -30.87 -10.76
CA ILE A 95 7.52 -32.31 -10.52
C ILE A 95 6.27 -32.99 -9.98
N LEU A 96 5.60 -32.38 -9.01
CA LEU A 96 4.36 -32.90 -8.42
C LEU A 96 3.30 -33.09 -9.51
N LEU A 97 3.06 -32.07 -10.33
CA LEU A 97 2.09 -32.12 -11.43
C LEU A 97 2.43 -33.23 -12.44
N LYS A 98 3.71 -33.37 -12.81
CA LYS A 98 4.17 -34.43 -13.73
C LYS A 98 4.00 -35.84 -13.14
N GLN A 99 4.29 -36.01 -11.86
CA GLN A 99 4.14 -37.30 -11.19
C GLN A 99 2.67 -37.73 -11.11
N LEU A 100 1.78 -36.77 -10.85
CA LEU A 100 0.35 -37.00 -10.81
C LEU A 100 -0.22 -37.33 -12.19
N ASP A 101 0.33 -36.74 -13.25
CA ASP A 101 -0.05 -37.02 -14.63
C ASP A 101 0.34 -38.44 -15.07
N SER A 102 1.46 -38.96 -14.56
CA SER A 102 1.96 -40.29 -14.93
C SER A 102 1.19 -41.48 -14.36
N THR A 103 0.26 -41.25 -13.43
CA THR A 103 -0.54 -42.32 -12.83
C THR A 103 -1.96 -42.31 -13.40
N ASP A 104 -2.34 -43.36 -14.13
CA ASP A 104 -3.65 -43.50 -14.81
C ASP A 104 -4.87 -43.64 -13.87
N ASP A 105 -4.67 -43.56 -12.55
CA ASP A 105 -5.73 -43.70 -11.56
C ASP A 105 -6.47 -42.37 -11.31
N VAL A 106 -7.55 -42.15 -12.07
CA VAL A 106 -8.40 -40.95 -12.01
C VAL A 106 -9.47 -41.07 -10.92
N SER A 107 -9.09 -41.34 -9.68
CA SER A 107 -10.02 -41.24 -8.56
C SER A 107 -10.25 -39.77 -8.19
N GLY A 108 -11.52 -39.36 -8.06
CA GLY A 108 -11.88 -37.97 -7.73
C GLY A 108 -11.20 -37.44 -6.45
N TRP A 109 -10.97 -38.32 -5.47
CA TRP A 109 -10.24 -38.02 -4.24
C TRP A 109 -8.78 -37.64 -4.47
N ARG A 110 -8.08 -38.30 -5.41
CA ARG A 110 -6.71 -37.94 -5.78
C ARG A 110 -6.69 -36.54 -6.41
N THR A 111 -7.57 -36.26 -7.37
CA THR A 111 -7.59 -34.94 -8.03
C THR A 111 -7.95 -33.78 -7.09
N LEU A 112 -8.69 -34.04 -6.01
CA LEU A 112 -8.94 -33.04 -4.98
C LEU A 112 -7.74 -32.86 -4.05
N SER A 113 -7.04 -33.96 -3.74
CA SER A 113 -5.84 -33.92 -2.90
C SER A 113 -4.67 -33.22 -3.58
N THR A 114 -4.54 -33.28 -4.91
CA THR A 114 -3.53 -32.51 -5.66
C THR A 114 -3.70 -31.01 -5.47
N ALA A 115 -4.92 -30.50 -5.68
CA ALA A 115 -5.27 -29.11 -5.42
C ALA A 115 -5.03 -28.72 -3.94
N GLY A 116 -5.29 -29.64 -3.02
CA GLY A 116 -4.99 -29.48 -1.60
C GLY A 116 -3.50 -29.35 -1.29
N ILE A 117 -2.69 -30.24 -1.85
CA ILE A 117 -1.24 -30.22 -1.68
C ILE A 117 -0.67 -28.93 -2.25
N LEU A 118 -1.08 -28.51 -3.44
CA LEU A 118 -0.62 -27.26 -4.06
C LEU A 118 -0.93 -26.02 -3.20
N ASN A 119 -2.16 -25.88 -2.73
CA ASN A 119 -2.55 -24.77 -1.86
C ASN A 119 -1.84 -24.83 -0.50
N LEU A 120 -1.64 -26.04 0.05
CA LEU A 120 -0.88 -26.23 1.29
C LEU A 120 0.59 -25.85 1.10
N THR A 121 1.22 -26.25 0.00
CA THR A 121 2.59 -25.84 -0.34
C THR A 121 2.69 -24.33 -0.44
N MET A 122 1.72 -23.66 -1.09
CA MET A 122 1.69 -22.20 -1.15
C MET A 122 1.62 -21.58 0.26
N LEU A 123 0.72 -22.06 1.12
CA LEU A 123 0.57 -21.59 2.50
C LEU A 123 1.83 -21.80 3.35
N LEU A 124 2.46 -22.98 3.24
CA LEU A 124 3.69 -23.31 3.96
C LEU A 124 4.85 -22.42 3.50
N MET A 125 5.02 -22.25 2.18
CA MET A 125 6.08 -21.41 1.63
C MET A 125 5.89 -19.94 2.02
N GLN A 126 4.67 -19.40 1.98
CA GLN A 126 4.37 -18.06 2.49
C GLN A 126 4.73 -17.90 3.98
N SER A 127 4.45 -18.92 4.78
CA SER A 127 4.80 -18.95 6.21
C SER A 127 6.32 -18.90 6.40
N VAL A 128 7.08 -19.67 5.63
CA VAL A 128 8.56 -19.66 5.63
C VAL A 128 9.10 -18.29 5.21
N LEU A 129 8.58 -17.69 4.13
CA LEU A 129 8.97 -16.34 3.68
C LEU A 129 8.69 -15.27 4.75
N SER A 130 7.57 -15.40 5.46
CA SER A 130 7.24 -14.50 6.57
C SER A 130 8.22 -14.63 7.73
N TRP A 131 8.69 -15.85 8.01
CA TRP A 131 9.68 -16.12 9.06
C TRP A 131 11.05 -15.54 8.68
N ILE A 132 11.50 -15.74 7.44
CA ILE A 132 12.75 -15.13 6.92
C ILE A 132 12.67 -13.60 7.01
N SER A 133 11.53 -13.01 6.66
CA SER A 133 11.35 -11.55 6.75
C SER A 133 11.47 -11.00 8.18
N ARG A 134 11.20 -11.82 9.22
CA ARG A 134 11.40 -11.41 10.62
C ARG A 134 12.88 -11.41 11.01
N MET A 135 13.71 -12.23 10.37
CA MET A 135 15.15 -12.32 10.64
C MET A 135 15.96 -11.18 10.02
N GLU A 136 15.51 -10.61 8.90
CA GLU A 136 16.24 -9.57 8.15
C GLU A 136 16.21 -8.16 8.79
N ASP A 137 15.44 -8.00 9.88
CA ASP A 137 15.14 -6.78 10.65
C ASP A 137 15.55 -5.46 9.96
N TYR A 138 14.72 -5.00 9.02
CA TYR A 138 14.99 -3.73 8.35
C TYR A 138 14.70 -2.56 9.29
N ARG A 139 15.63 -1.60 9.28
CA ARG A 139 15.51 -0.33 10.03
C ARG A 139 14.19 0.41 9.81
N SER A 140 13.55 0.25 8.66
CA SER A 140 12.26 0.87 8.35
C SER A 140 11.15 -0.18 8.19
N PRO A 141 10.10 -0.17 9.02
CA PRO A 141 9.02 -1.17 8.98
C PRO A 141 8.27 -1.16 7.65
N ARG A 142 8.19 0.00 7.01
CA ARG A 142 7.59 0.18 5.67
C ARG A 142 8.28 -0.67 4.61
N ARG A 143 9.61 -0.75 4.66
CA ARG A 143 10.41 -1.49 3.68
C ARG A 143 10.29 -2.98 3.92
N THR A 144 10.35 -3.43 5.18
CA THR A 144 10.08 -4.83 5.55
C THR A 144 8.77 -5.29 4.96
N LEU A 145 7.72 -4.50 5.18
CA LEU A 145 6.39 -4.79 4.68
C LEU A 145 6.33 -4.87 3.15
N HIS A 146 6.88 -3.88 2.43
CA HIS A 146 6.85 -3.87 0.98
C HIS A 146 7.62 -5.07 0.37
N ILE A 147 8.77 -5.41 0.95
CA ILE A 147 9.58 -6.56 0.52
C ILE A 147 8.83 -7.87 0.80
N ALA A 148 8.24 -8.02 1.99
CA ALA A 148 7.45 -9.20 2.34
C ALA A 148 6.25 -9.38 1.41
N LEU A 149 5.53 -8.30 1.10
CA LEU A 149 4.41 -8.35 0.17
C LEU A 149 4.85 -8.71 -1.25
N LEU A 150 5.95 -8.11 -1.73
CA LEU A 150 6.50 -8.43 -3.05
C LEU A 150 6.91 -9.91 -3.16
N ARG A 151 7.59 -10.45 -2.14
CA ARG A 151 8.03 -11.86 -2.14
C ARG A 151 6.85 -12.84 -2.15
N ASN A 152 5.80 -12.57 -1.37
CA ASN A 152 4.60 -13.40 -1.37
C ASN A 152 3.85 -13.31 -2.71
N PHE A 153 3.72 -12.10 -3.27
CA PHE A 153 3.14 -11.92 -4.61
C PHE A 153 3.92 -12.67 -5.70
N LEU A 154 5.27 -12.63 -5.66
CA LEU A 154 6.11 -13.36 -6.60
C LEU A 154 5.96 -14.88 -6.45
N LEU A 155 5.91 -15.40 -5.22
CA LEU A 155 5.67 -16.81 -4.96
C LEU A 155 4.32 -17.27 -5.54
N GLU A 156 3.24 -16.54 -5.26
CA GLU A 156 1.90 -16.82 -5.81
C GLU A 156 1.90 -16.78 -7.34
N SER A 157 2.53 -15.75 -7.92
CA SER A 157 2.62 -15.57 -9.37
C SER A 157 3.39 -16.73 -10.04
N VAL A 158 4.49 -17.18 -9.45
CA VAL A 158 5.28 -18.31 -9.98
C VAL A 158 4.49 -19.61 -9.91
N ILE A 159 3.84 -19.91 -8.78
CA ILE A 159 3.06 -21.14 -8.62
C ILE A 159 1.89 -21.16 -9.62
N ILE A 160 1.13 -20.07 -9.74
CA ILE A 160 0.04 -19.97 -10.72
C ILE A 160 0.59 -20.10 -12.15
N SER A 161 1.71 -19.44 -12.47
CA SER A 161 2.28 -19.48 -13.81
C SER A 161 2.73 -20.89 -14.20
N VAL A 162 3.38 -21.63 -13.29
CA VAL A 162 3.76 -23.03 -13.51
C VAL A 162 2.53 -23.92 -13.67
N LEU A 163 1.51 -23.74 -12.82
CA LEU A 163 0.25 -24.48 -12.92
C LEU A 163 -0.42 -24.25 -14.28
N VAL A 164 -0.60 -22.99 -14.69
CA VAL A 164 -1.21 -22.63 -15.98
C VAL A 164 -0.38 -23.16 -17.13
N TYR A 165 0.95 -22.97 -17.11
CA TYR A 165 1.83 -23.46 -18.15
C TYR A 165 1.75 -24.99 -18.29
N PHE A 166 1.74 -25.72 -17.19
CA PHE A 166 1.56 -27.18 -17.19
C PHE A 166 0.22 -27.59 -17.79
N LEU A 167 -0.87 -26.93 -17.38
CA LEU A 167 -2.22 -27.18 -17.91
C LEU A 167 -2.33 -26.86 -19.41
N LEU A 168 -1.59 -25.90 -19.93
CA LEU A 168 -1.61 -25.54 -21.36
C LEU A 168 -0.71 -26.44 -22.21
N THR A 169 0.30 -27.10 -21.63
CA THR A 169 1.26 -27.94 -22.37
C THR A 169 0.98 -29.43 -22.26
N LYS A 170 0.10 -29.84 -21.34
CA LYS A 170 -0.35 -31.22 -21.19
C LYS A 170 -1.14 -31.68 -22.43
N SER A 171 -0.87 -32.90 -22.88
CA SER A 171 -1.67 -33.55 -23.93
C SER A 171 -2.92 -34.15 -23.33
N TYR A 172 -4.09 -33.77 -23.84
CA TYR A 172 -5.38 -34.27 -23.37
C TYR A 172 -6.00 -35.23 -24.40
N SER A 173 -6.51 -36.36 -23.93
CA SER A 173 -7.29 -37.30 -24.75
C SER A 173 -8.75 -36.85 -24.95
N GLN A 174 -9.26 -36.00 -24.05
CA GLN A 174 -10.58 -35.36 -24.11
C GLN A 174 -10.45 -33.83 -24.16
N CYS A 175 -11.57 -33.10 -24.05
CA CYS A 175 -11.65 -31.64 -24.07
C CYS A 175 -10.68 -30.99 -23.07
N TRP A 176 -9.63 -30.37 -23.59
CA TRP A 176 -8.67 -29.66 -22.76
C TRP A 176 -9.30 -28.43 -22.10
N GLU A 177 -10.25 -27.76 -22.77
CA GLU A 177 -10.92 -26.55 -22.28
C GLU A 177 -11.70 -26.83 -20.99
N THR A 178 -12.47 -27.92 -21.01
CA THR A 178 -13.24 -28.37 -19.84
C THR A 178 -12.31 -28.80 -18.71
N HIS A 179 -11.20 -29.47 -19.04
CA HIS A 179 -10.24 -29.92 -18.04
C HIS A 179 -9.56 -28.75 -17.32
N ILE A 180 -9.19 -27.69 -18.04
CA ILE A 180 -8.65 -26.47 -17.42
C ILE A 180 -9.68 -25.86 -16.46
N GLY A 181 -10.94 -25.76 -16.89
CA GLY A 181 -12.03 -25.27 -16.04
C GLY A 181 -12.22 -26.10 -14.77
N GLN A 182 -12.15 -27.43 -14.89
CA GLN A 182 -12.28 -28.35 -13.75
C GLN A 182 -11.12 -28.25 -12.76
N GLU A 183 -9.88 -28.16 -13.25
CA GLU A 183 -8.70 -28.02 -12.39
C GLU A 183 -8.70 -26.68 -11.64
N LEU A 184 -9.01 -25.58 -12.33
CA LEU A 184 -9.15 -24.27 -11.69
C LEU A 184 -10.30 -24.26 -10.67
N TYR A 185 -11.41 -24.92 -10.98
CA TYR A 185 -12.54 -25.07 -10.06
C TYR A 185 -12.13 -25.82 -8.78
N ARG A 186 -11.49 -26.98 -8.89
CA ARG A 186 -10.99 -27.77 -7.75
C ARG A 186 -9.99 -26.96 -6.93
N PHE A 187 -9.08 -26.26 -7.61
CA PHE A 187 -8.09 -25.41 -6.97
C PHE A 187 -8.73 -24.30 -6.12
N ILE A 188 -9.73 -23.59 -6.64
CA ILE A 188 -10.47 -22.54 -5.92
C ILE A 188 -11.29 -23.10 -4.77
N ILE A 189 -11.97 -24.23 -4.95
CA ILE A 189 -12.76 -24.88 -3.89
C ILE A 189 -11.85 -25.29 -2.73
N THR A 190 -10.71 -25.93 -3.02
CA THR A 190 -9.79 -26.36 -1.97
C THR A 190 -9.13 -25.18 -1.28
N ASP A 191 -8.75 -24.12 -2.01
CA ASP A 191 -8.29 -22.87 -1.39
C ASP A 191 -9.37 -22.24 -0.49
N SER A 192 -10.64 -22.34 -0.90
CA SER A 192 -11.77 -21.85 -0.09
C SER A 192 -11.91 -22.64 1.21
N PHE A 193 -11.77 -23.97 1.16
CA PHE A 193 -11.77 -24.81 2.35
C PHE A 193 -10.63 -24.45 3.31
N ILE A 194 -9.41 -24.28 2.79
CA ILE A 194 -8.24 -23.90 3.58
C ILE A 194 -8.46 -22.51 4.23
N CYS A 195 -8.91 -21.54 3.45
CA CYS A 195 -9.10 -20.17 3.92
C CYS A 195 -10.27 -19.98 4.89
N LEU A 196 -11.38 -20.70 4.72
CA LEU A 196 -12.59 -20.51 5.52
C LEU A 196 -12.64 -21.42 6.75
N ILE A 197 -11.96 -22.57 6.72
CA ILE A 197 -12.01 -23.56 7.80
C ILE A 197 -10.65 -23.71 8.46
N ILE A 198 -9.62 -24.11 7.71
CA ILE A 198 -8.32 -24.48 8.30
C ILE A 198 -7.64 -23.27 8.95
N ILE A 199 -7.50 -22.14 8.25
CA ILE A 199 -6.81 -20.96 8.80
C ILE A 199 -7.54 -20.39 10.03
N PRO A 200 -8.88 -20.17 10.02
CA PRO A 200 -9.64 -19.77 11.20
C PRO A 200 -9.52 -20.76 12.34
N PHE A 201 -9.58 -22.06 12.06
CA PHE A 201 -9.40 -23.11 13.08
C PHE A 201 -8.02 -23.01 13.73
N CYS A 202 -6.95 -22.89 12.97
CA CYS A 202 -5.59 -22.68 13.49
C CYS A 202 -5.49 -21.39 14.33
N CYS A 203 -6.22 -20.34 13.96
CA CYS A 203 -6.26 -19.09 14.73
C CYS A 203 -6.97 -19.28 16.08
N VAL A 204 -8.11 -19.97 16.08
CA VAL A 204 -8.90 -20.27 17.29
C VAL A 204 -8.11 -21.17 18.24
N THR A 205 -7.53 -22.26 17.73
CA THR A 205 -6.72 -23.16 18.56
C THR A 205 -5.52 -22.44 19.16
N ARG A 206 -4.79 -21.64 18.38
CA ARG A 206 -3.69 -20.82 18.90
C ARG A 206 -4.14 -19.86 20.00
N ALA A 207 -5.30 -19.21 19.84
CA ALA A 207 -5.83 -18.29 20.85
C ALA A 207 -6.19 -19.03 22.15
N LEU A 208 -6.87 -20.18 22.06
CA LEU A 208 -7.23 -21.01 23.21
C LEU A 208 -6.00 -21.56 23.93
N LEU A 209 -5.04 -22.13 23.18
CA LEU A 209 -3.77 -22.62 23.74
C LEU A 209 -3.00 -21.50 24.45
N SER A 210 -2.98 -20.29 23.87
CA SER A 210 -2.32 -19.14 24.49
C SER A 210 -2.99 -18.69 25.80
N SER A 211 -4.29 -18.94 25.95
CA SER A 211 -5.07 -18.53 27.12
C SER A 211 -5.03 -19.56 28.25
N ILE A 212 -4.93 -20.85 27.94
CA ILE A 212 -5.07 -21.92 28.93
C ILE A 212 -3.70 -22.45 29.37
N TYR A 213 -2.84 -22.82 28.40
CA TYR A 213 -1.63 -23.59 28.70
C TYR A 213 -0.36 -22.76 28.52
N TRP A 214 -0.25 -22.04 27.40
CA TRP A 214 1.02 -21.57 26.87
C TRP A 214 1.01 -20.06 26.60
N PRO A 215 1.11 -19.22 27.65
CA PRO A 215 1.07 -17.75 27.50
C PRO A 215 2.19 -17.19 26.62
N TRP A 216 3.32 -17.92 26.50
CA TRP A 216 4.44 -17.57 25.62
C TRP A 216 4.11 -17.58 24.11
N LEU A 217 3.07 -18.32 23.69
CA LEU A 217 2.72 -18.49 22.28
C LEU A 217 2.09 -17.20 21.75
N GLY A 218 1.48 -16.42 22.66
CA GLY A 218 0.88 -15.12 22.41
C GLY A 218 -0.40 -15.21 21.56
N ARG A 219 -1.34 -14.29 21.83
CA ARG A 219 -2.56 -14.16 21.01
C ARG A 219 -2.22 -13.92 19.53
N PRO A 220 -3.03 -14.46 18.60
CA PRO A 220 -2.82 -14.27 17.16
C PRO A 220 -2.87 -12.77 16.78
N ASP A 221 -2.04 -12.43 15.79
CA ASP A 221 -1.97 -11.10 15.17
C ASP A 221 -2.80 -11.11 13.87
N PHE A 222 -3.62 -10.07 13.68
CA PHE A 222 -4.35 -9.91 12.43
C PHE A 222 -3.51 -9.14 11.41
N ASP A 223 -3.01 -9.85 10.39
CA ASP A 223 -2.26 -9.23 9.30
C ASP A 223 -3.20 -8.75 8.18
N ILE A 224 -3.41 -7.44 8.10
CA ILE A 224 -4.21 -6.79 7.05
C ILE A 224 -3.57 -7.02 5.68
N SER A 225 -2.24 -7.08 5.63
CA SER A 225 -1.47 -7.01 4.40
C SER A 225 -1.53 -8.30 3.59
N GLN A 226 -1.44 -9.44 4.28
CA GLN A 226 -1.60 -10.77 3.71
C GLN A 226 -3.05 -11.03 3.27
N ASN A 227 -4.02 -10.60 4.07
CA ASN A 227 -5.43 -10.71 3.70
C ASN A 227 -5.77 -9.92 2.42
N SER A 228 -5.13 -8.77 2.24
CA SER A 228 -5.26 -7.94 1.03
C SER A 228 -4.55 -8.55 -0.19
N LEU A 229 -3.38 -9.18 -0.01
CA LEU A 229 -2.72 -9.95 -1.09
C LEU A 229 -3.58 -11.11 -1.56
N CYS A 230 -4.15 -11.87 -0.63
CA CYS A 230 -5.05 -12.97 -0.95
C CYS A 230 -6.28 -12.49 -1.74
N LEU A 231 -6.75 -11.25 -1.55
CA LEU A 231 -7.79 -10.66 -2.41
C LEU A 231 -7.31 -10.50 -3.86
N VAL A 232 -6.10 -9.98 -4.06
CA VAL A 232 -5.50 -9.86 -5.40
C VAL A 232 -5.40 -11.23 -6.05
N TYR A 233 -4.85 -12.23 -5.36
CA TYR A 233 -4.77 -13.62 -5.82
C TYR A 233 -6.14 -14.23 -6.20
N ASN A 234 -7.18 -14.02 -5.40
CA ASN A 234 -8.51 -14.50 -5.74
C ASN A 234 -9.07 -13.82 -7.00
N GLN A 235 -8.76 -12.53 -7.20
CA GLN A 235 -9.12 -11.83 -8.43
C GLN A 235 -8.35 -12.41 -9.63
N THR A 236 -7.05 -12.69 -9.51
CA THR A 236 -6.27 -13.25 -10.62
C THR A 236 -6.81 -14.59 -11.08
N LEU A 237 -7.14 -15.48 -10.14
CA LEU A 237 -7.74 -16.78 -10.44
C LEU A 237 -9.13 -16.65 -11.06
N LEU A 238 -9.94 -15.70 -10.56
CA LEU A 238 -11.25 -15.42 -11.15
C LEU A 238 -11.10 -15.03 -12.63
N TRP A 239 -10.24 -14.06 -12.93
CA TRP A 239 -10.06 -13.58 -14.30
C TRP A 239 -9.54 -14.68 -15.23
N LEU A 240 -8.63 -15.52 -14.74
CA LEU A 240 -8.11 -16.68 -15.48
C LEU A 240 -9.20 -17.73 -15.75
N GLY A 241 -10.02 -18.06 -14.74
CA GLY A 241 -11.03 -19.11 -14.82
C GLY A 241 -12.36 -18.69 -15.46
N LEU A 242 -12.64 -17.37 -15.54
CA LEU A 242 -13.91 -16.82 -16.02
C LEU A 242 -14.28 -17.31 -17.43
N LEU A 243 -13.29 -17.44 -18.31
CA LEU A 243 -13.48 -17.89 -19.68
C LEU A 243 -13.95 -19.35 -19.76
N PHE A 244 -13.47 -20.21 -18.87
CA PHE A 244 -13.71 -21.65 -18.90
C PHE A 244 -14.90 -22.08 -18.04
N SER A 245 -15.14 -21.39 -16.92
CA SER A 245 -16.22 -21.73 -16.01
C SER A 245 -16.80 -20.46 -15.36
N PRO A 246 -17.91 -19.91 -15.88
CA PRO A 246 -18.50 -18.67 -15.38
C PRO A 246 -19.07 -18.82 -13.95
N LEU A 247 -19.38 -20.05 -13.52
CA LEU A 247 -19.89 -20.32 -12.17
C LEU A 247 -18.86 -19.99 -11.07
N LEU A 248 -17.57 -19.89 -11.40
CA LEU A 248 -16.52 -19.46 -10.46
C LEU A 248 -16.80 -18.08 -9.86
N VAL A 249 -17.48 -17.20 -10.59
CA VAL A 249 -17.85 -15.86 -10.10
C VAL A 249 -18.69 -15.98 -8.83
N ALA A 250 -19.74 -16.80 -8.86
CA ALA A 250 -20.63 -16.98 -7.71
C ALA A 250 -19.91 -17.58 -6.51
N ILE A 251 -19.03 -18.57 -6.75
CA ILE A 251 -18.24 -19.23 -5.70
C ILE A 251 -17.28 -18.24 -5.04
N ILE A 252 -16.57 -17.42 -5.83
CA ILE A 252 -15.61 -16.45 -5.29
C ILE A 252 -16.35 -15.32 -4.55
N VAL A 253 -17.49 -14.84 -5.04
CA VAL A 253 -18.31 -13.85 -4.32
C VAL A 253 -18.76 -14.41 -2.97
N CYS A 254 -19.30 -15.63 -2.94
CA CYS A 254 -19.70 -16.31 -1.71
C CYS A 254 -18.51 -16.47 -0.75
N LYS A 255 -17.37 -16.94 -1.25
CA LYS A 255 -16.12 -17.08 -0.49
C LYS A 255 -15.68 -15.76 0.14
N LEU A 256 -15.63 -14.68 -0.63
CA LEU A 256 -15.18 -13.38 -0.13
C LEU A 256 -16.15 -12.82 0.93
N PHE A 257 -17.45 -13.03 0.74
CA PHE A 257 -18.46 -12.67 1.72
C PHE A 257 -18.26 -13.44 3.03
N LEU A 258 -18.16 -14.77 2.98
CA LEU A 258 -17.90 -15.61 4.15
C LEU A 258 -16.58 -15.23 4.84
N LYS A 259 -15.50 -15.07 4.06
CA LYS A 259 -14.18 -14.67 4.56
C LYS A 259 -14.24 -13.35 5.32
N PHE A 260 -15.04 -12.38 4.86
CA PHE A 260 -15.21 -11.10 5.54
C PHE A 260 -15.81 -11.27 6.95
N TYR A 261 -16.93 -12.00 7.08
CA TYR A 261 -17.58 -12.20 8.38
C TYR A 261 -16.74 -13.04 9.34
N ILE A 262 -16.08 -14.09 8.84
CA ILE A 262 -15.17 -14.92 9.64
C ILE A 262 -14.00 -14.06 10.15
N ASN A 263 -13.32 -13.32 9.27
CA ASN A 263 -12.20 -12.47 9.68
C ASN A 263 -12.64 -11.36 10.65
N LYS A 264 -13.85 -10.79 10.48
CA LYS A 264 -14.43 -9.83 11.41
C LYS A 264 -14.63 -10.46 12.79
N ALA A 265 -15.21 -11.66 12.86
CA ALA A 265 -15.42 -12.36 14.13
C ALA A 265 -14.08 -12.71 14.81
N LEU A 266 -13.12 -13.25 14.06
CA LEU A 266 -11.76 -13.54 14.56
C LEU A 266 -11.09 -12.29 15.12
N LEU A 267 -11.18 -11.17 14.40
CA LEU A 267 -10.59 -9.89 14.80
C LEU A 267 -11.20 -9.34 16.09
N LEU A 268 -12.52 -9.42 16.24
CA LEU A 268 -13.23 -8.85 17.38
C LEU A 268 -13.12 -9.70 18.66
N HIS A 269 -13.04 -11.03 18.54
CA HIS A 269 -13.10 -11.93 19.70
C HIS A 269 -11.75 -12.54 20.10
N LEU A 270 -10.83 -12.80 19.16
CA LEU A 270 -9.65 -13.65 19.40
C LEU A 270 -8.32 -12.90 19.24
N CYS A 271 -8.23 -11.98 18.28
CA CYS A 271 -6.99 -11.27 17.97
C CYS A 271 -6.65 -10.18 19.00
N LYS A 272 -5.35 -9.94 19.22
CA LYS A 272 -4.89 -8.76 19.96
C LYS A 272 -4.90 -7.51 19.05
N PRO A 273 -5.12 -6.31 19.60
CA PRO A 273 -5.05 -5.08 18.82
C PRO A 273 -3.64 -4.90 18.24
N SER A 274 -3.55 -4.56 16.95
CA SER A 274 -2.27 -4.38 16.28
C SER A 274 -1.49 -3.21 16.88
N CYS A 275 -0.26 -3.46 17.34
CA CYS A 275 0.61 -2.41 17.91
C CYS A 275 1.12 -1.40 16.86
N HIS A 276 1.04 -1.74 15.57
CA HIS A 276 1.46 -0.89 14.46
C HIS A 276 0.24 -0.27 13.78
N ILE A 277 0.20 1.07 13.70
CA ILE A 277 -0.84 1.76 12.94
C ILE A 277 -0.59 1.55 11.45
N TRP A 278 -1.48 0.79 10.82
CA TRP A 278 -1.51 0.61 9.38
C TRP A 278 -2.09 1.84 8.69
N ARG A 279 -1.29 2.50 7.84
CA ARG A 279 -1.78 3.58 6.99
C ARG A 279 -2.08 3.02 5.59
N SER A 280 -3.36 2.82 5.28
CA SER A 280 -3.82 2.30 3.97
C SER A 280 -3.21 3.03 2.77
N ALA A 281 -3.10 4.36 2.85
CA ALA A 281 -2.48 5.19 1.79
C ALA A 281 -1.02 4.82 1.45
N GLN A 282 -0.32 4.11 2.34
CA GLN A 282 1.07 3.72 2.13
C GLN A 282 1.21 2.48 1.22
N THR A 283 0.25 1.55 1.27
CA THR A 283 0.30 0.28 0.54
C THR A 283 -0.63 0.23 -0.67
N GLN A 284 -1.56 1.19 -0.78
CA GLN A 284 -2.48 1.32 -1.91
C GLN A 284 -1.77 1.31 -3.27
N THR A 285 -0.66 2.03 -3.42
CA THR A 285 0.08 2.07 -4.69
C THR A 285 0.67 0.71 -5.05
N LEU A 286 1.10 -0.08 -4.06
CA LEU A 286 1.66 -1.41 -4.30
C LEU A 286 0.58 -2.40 -4.72
N TYR A 287 -0.57 -2.41 -4.04
CA TYR A 287 -1.67 -3.28 -4.44
C TYR A 287 -2.17 -2.96 -5.85
N LEU A 288 -2.24 -1.66 -6.21
CA LEU A 288 -2.59 -1.26 -7.57
C LEU A 288 -1.58 -1.81 -8.59
N VAL A 289 -0.27 -1.75 -8.30
CA VAL A 289 0.77 -2.33 -9.16
C VAL A 289 0.62 -3.85 -9.26
N PHE A 290 0.39 -4.57 -8.15
CA PHE A 290 0.19 -6.01 -8.17
C PHE A 290 -1.04 -6.42 -8.97
N THR A 291 -2.17 -5.75 -8.78
CA THR A 291 -3.39 -5.98 -9.58
C THR A 291 -3.16 -5.64 -11.06
N PHE A 292 -2.43 -4.57 -11.38
CA PHE A 292 -2.11 -4.23 -12.76
C PHE A 292 -1.25 -5.30 -13.44
N VAL A 293 -0.17 -5.74 -12.79
CA VAL A 293 0.72 -6.78 -13.31
C VAL A 293 -0.03 -8.09 -13.49
N SER A 294 -0.90 -8.46 -12.55
CA SER A 294 -1.64 -9.71 -12.65
C SER A 294 -2.73 -9.69 -13.72
N VAL A 295 -3.48 -8.59 -13.85
CA VAL A 295 -4.47 -8.43 -14.93
C VAL A 295 -3.76 -8.43 -16.29
N LEU A 296 -2.63 -7.74 -16.42
CA LEU A 296 -1.81 -7.79 -17.64
C LEU A 296 -1.38 -9.22 -17.96
N GLY A 297 -0.89 -9.97 -16.97
CA GLY A 297 -0.53 -11.37 -17.12
C GLY A 297 -1.70 -12.23 -17.60
N VAL A 298 -2.89 -12.08 -17.00
CA VAL A 298 -4.09 -12.83 -17.40
C VAL A 298 -4.54 -12.46 -18.82
N ILE A 299 -4.51 -11.19 -19.20
CA ILE A 299 -4.85 -10.76 -20.57
C ILE A 299 -3.90 -11.40 -21.58
N LEU A 300 -2.59 -11.42 -21.28
CA LEU A 300 -1.60 -12.04 -22.16
C LEU A 300 -1.79 -13.55 -22.27
N THR A 301 -2.06 -14.26 -21.16
CA THR A 301 -2.29 -15.71 -21.19
C THR A 301 -3.59 -16.05 -21.91
N LEU A 302 -4.69 -15.35 -21.64
CA LEU A 302 -5.96 -15.55 -22.37
C LEU A 302 -5.81 -15.18 -23.85
N GLY A 303 -5.08 -14.11 -24.17
CA GLY A 303 -4.79 -13.73 -25.55
C GLY A 303 -4.01 -14.81 -26.30
N TYR A 304 -3.01 -15.41 -25.66
CA TYR A 304 -2.29 -16.58 -26.20
C TYR A 304 -3.23 -17.76 -26.42
N ILE A 305 -4.05 -18.12 -25.43
CA ILE A 305 -5.01 -19.23 -25.52
C ILE A 305 -5.98 -19.01 -26.69
N MET A 306 -6.52 -17.80 -26.84
CA MET A 306 -7.51 -17.52 -27.89
C MET A 306 -6.93 -17.54 -29.31
N THR A 307 -5.65 -17.24 -29.47
CA THR A 307 -5.01 -17.06 -30.80
C THR A 307 -4.16 -18.23 -31.26
N GLN A 308 -3.51 -18.94 -30.34
CA GLN A 308 -2.51 -19.96 -30.68
C GLN A 308 -2.97 -21.40 -30.41
N LEU A 309 -3.97 -21.61 -29.54
CA LEU A 309 -4.45 -22.95 -29.22
C LEU A 309 -5.66 -23.33 -30.10
N PRO A 310 -5.57 -24.44 -30.87
CA PRO A 310 -6.70 -24.94 -31.63
C PRO A 310 -7.75 -25.54 -30.68
N MET A 311 -9.01 -25.41 -31.06
CA MET A 311 -10.14 -25.92 -30.28
C MET A 311 -10.26 -27.44 -30.39
N SER A 312 -10.80 -28.09 -29.36
CA SER A 312 -11.15 -29.51 -29.41
C SER A 312 -12.33 -29.76 -30.37
N ALA A 313 -12.14 -30.68 -31.32
CA ALA A 313 -13.17 -31.02 -32.30
C ALA A 313 -14.37 -31.78 -31.71
N GLN A 314 -14.19 -32.47 -30.58
CA GLN A 314 -15.17 -33.44 -30.09
C GLN A 314 -16.15 -32.86 -29.05
N CYS A 315 -15.84 -31.70 -28.45
CA CYS A 315 -16.58 -31.25 -27.27
C CYS A 315 -16.39 -29.77 -26.92
N GLY A 316 -17.19 -29.30 -25.94
CA GLY A 316 -17.26 -27.90 -25.53
C GLY A 316 -18.39 -27.12 -26.21
N PRO A 317 -18.62 -25.85 -25.82
CA PRO A 317 -19.60 -24.95 -26.42
C PRO A 317 -19.13 -24.31 -27.74
N PHE A 318 -17.89 -24.57 -28.15
CA PHE A 318 -17.20 -23.92 -29.26
C PHE A 318 -16.81 -24.90 -30.37
N ARG A 319 -17.62 -25.95 -30.56
CA ARG A 319 -17.39 -26.97 -31.60
C ARG A 319 -17.37 -26.31 -32.99
N ASP A 320 -16.63 -26.92 -33.91
CA ASP A 320 -16.60 -26.58 -35.35
C ASP A 320 -15.83 -25.30 -35.75
N SER A 321 -15.24 -24.55 -34.82
CA SER A 321 -14.36 -23.41 -35.12
C SER A 321 -12.90 -23.75 -34.87
N GLY A 322 -11.98 -23.30 -35.73
CA GLY A 322 -10.55 -23.62 -35.59
C GLY A 322 -9.93 -23.02 -34.33
N TYR A 323 -10.23 -21.74 -34.07
CA TYR A 323 -9.69 -20.99 -32.94
C TYR A 323 -10.79 -20.22 -32.21
N MET A 324 -10.65 -20.05 -30.89
CA MET A 324 -11.61 -19.29 -30.08
C MET A 324 -11.78 -17.85 -30.57
N PHE A 325 -10.72 -17.25 -31.13
CA PHE A 325 -10.78 -15.92 -31.73
C PHE A 325 -11.78 -15.80 -32.88
N GLN A 326 -11.96 -16.86 -33.68
CA GLN A 326 -12.91 -16.82 -34.81
C GLN A 326 -14.35 -16.67 -34.31
N ILE A 327 -14.72 -17.39 -33.25
CA ILE A 327 -16.05 -17.28 -32.63
C ILE A 327 -16.27 -15.89 -32.03
N PHE A 328 -15.23 -15.31 -31.41
CA PHE A 328 -15.31 -13.94 -30.92
C PHE A 328 -15.59 -12.96 -32.05
N ILE A 329 -14.88 -13.08 -33.18
CA ILE A 329 -15.11 -12.26 -34.36
C ILE A 329 -16.50 -12.52 -34.96
N ASP A 330 -16.93 -13.77 -35.10
CA ASP A 330 -18.27 -14.10 -35.59
C ASP A 330 -19.38 -13.59 -34.67
N GLY A 331 -19.18 -13.63 -33.35
CA GLY A 331 -20.07 -13.03 -32.36
C GLY A 331 -20.16 -11.51 -32.52
N VAL A 332 -19.02 -10.83 -32.72
CA VAL A 332 -18.96 -9.39 -33.03
C VAL A 332 -19.67 -9.10 -34.37
N LEU A 333 -19.50 -9.96 -35.38
CA LEU A 333 -20.16 -9.85 -36.68
C LEU A 333 -21.65 -10.19 -36.64
N LYS A 334 -22.13 -11.04 -35.73
CA LYS A 334 -23.56 -11.25 -35.45
C LYS A 334 -24.15 -10.08 -34.67
N LEU A 335 -23.37 -9.47 -33.77
CA LEU A 335 -23.77 -8.23 -33.09
C LEU A 335 -24.05 -7.10 -34.08
N ARG A 336 -23.44 -7.15 -35.28
CA ARG A 336 -23.73 -6.27 -36.42
C ARG A 336 -25.17 -6.34 -36.92
N GLU A 337 -25.84 -7.49 -36.78
CA GLU A 337 -27.24 -7.64 -37.17
C GLU A 337 -28.16 -6.81 -36.27
N ASN A 338 -27.81 -6.65 -34.98
CA ASN A 338 -28.52 -5.74 -34.09
C ASN A 338 -28.04 -4.30 -34.31
N GLN A 339 -28.73 -3.61 -35.24
CA GLN A 339 -28.37 -2.29 -35.76
C GLN A 339 -28.11 -1.23 -34.68
N THR A 340 -28.76 -1.31 -33.51
CA THR A 340 -28.61 -0.33 -32.42
C THR A 340 -27.34 -0.56 -31.62
N LEU A 341 -27.10 -1.79 -31.15
CA LEU A 341 -25.89 -2.15 -30.40
C LEU A 341 -24.63 -2.04 -31.26
N TRP A 342 -24.69 -2.51 -32.51
CA TRP A 342 -23.59 -2.36 -33.46
C TRP A 342 -23.24 -0.90 -33.72
N ARG A 343 -24.22 -0.02 -33.87
CA ARG A 343 -24.01 1.40 -34.11
C ARG A 343 -23.35 2.08 -32.91
N ILE A 344 -23.76 1.74 -31.69
CA ILE A 344 -23.12 2.25 -30.46
C ILE A 344 -21.69 1.74 -30.35
N LEU A 345 -21.47 0.44 -30.54
CA LEU A 345 -20.15 -0.20 -30.42
C LEU A 345 -19.17 0.32 -31.49
N THR A 346 -19.61 0.40 -32.74
CA THR A 346 -18.78 0.94 -33.84
C THR A 346 -18.54 2.44 -33.69
N LEU A 347 -19.49 3.21 -33.16
CA LEU A 347 -19.24 4.60 -32.79
C LEU A 347 -18.11 4.69 -31.76
N LEU A 348 -18.10 3.81 -30.76
CA LEU A 348 -17.12 3.81 -29.67
C LEU A 348 -15.72 3.34 -30.10
N VAL A 349 -15.64 2.37 -31.02
CA VAL A 349 -14.37 1.76 -31.50
C VAL A 349 -13.80 2.46 -32.74
N ARG A 350 -14.57 3.35 -33.40
CA ARG A 350 -14.08 4.14 -34.54
C ARG A 350 -12.81 4.91 -34.15
N PRO A 351 -11.75 4.89 -34.98
CA PRO A 351 -10.47 5.54 -34.64
C PRO A 351 -10.63 7.03 -34.35
N ALA A 352 -11.57 7.72 -35.01
CA ALA A 352 -11.92 9.11 -34.70
C ALA A 352 -12.54 9.28 -33.30
N ALA A 353 -13.46 8.41 -32.89
CA ALA A 353 -14.08 8.48 -31.56
C ALA A 353 -13.12 8.08 -30.45
N VAL A 354 -12.29 7.05 -30.68
CA VAL A 354 -11.19 6.69 -29.79
C VAL A 354 -10.19 7.84 -29.67
N GLY A 355 -9.87 8.51 -30.78
CA GLY A 355 -9.05 9.73 -30.79
C GLY A 355 -9.66 10.86 -29.95
N ILE A 356 -10.94 11.16 -30.15
CA ILE A 356 -11.67 12.16 -29.35
C ILE A 356 -11.69 11.76 -27.86
N MET A 357 -11.94 10.49 -27.54
CA MET A 357 -11.93 9.98 -26.16
C MET A 357 -10.54 10.10 -25.53
N LEU A 358 -9.47 9.78 -26.26
CA LEU A 358 -8.09 9.94 -25.81
C LEU A 358 -7.71 11.41 -25.62
N VAL A 359 -8.11 12.29 -26.53
CA VAL A 359 -7.87 13.74 -26.42
C VAL A 359 -8.62 14.32 -25.23
N THR A 360 -9.88 13.94 -25.02
CA THR A 360 -10.67 14.39 -23.87
C THR A 360 -10.13 13.84 -22.55
N LEU A 361 -9.73 12.56 -22.49
CA LEU A 361 -9.07 11.98 -21.31
C LEU A 361 -7.73 12.64 -21.03
N SER A 362 -6.89 12.85 -22.05
CA SER A 362 -5.58 13.50 -21.88
C SER A 362 -5.73 14.97 -21.50
N ALA A 363 -6.69 15.70 -22.07
CA ALA A 363 -7.05 17.06 -21.67
C ALA A 363 -7.58 17.10 -20.23
N LEU A 364 -8.42 16.13 -19.83
CA LEU A 364 -8.92 16.01 -18.45
C LEU A 364 -7.77 15.74 -17.49
N VAL A 365 -6.87 14.80 -17.81
CA VAL A 365 -5.67 14.50 -17.01
C VAL A 365 -4.77 15.75 -16.92
N TYR A 366 -4.56 16.47 -18.03
CA TYR A 366 -3.80 17.72 -18.03
C TYR A 366 -4.48 18.78 -17.15
N TYR A 367 -5.78 18.98 -17.29
CA TYR A 367 -6.56 19.92 -16.47
C TYR A 367 -6.49 19.55 -14.98
N LEU A 368 -6.68 18.29 -14.62
CA LEU A 368 -6.57 17.81 -13.24
C LEU A 368 -5.15 17.99 -12.70
N ARG A 369 -4.12 17.78 -13.53
CA ARG A 369 -2.72 18.00 -13.17
C ARG A 369 -2.40 19.49 -13.00
N ALA A 370 -2.91 20.36 -13.88
CA ALA A 370 -2.80 21.80 -13.78
C ALA A 370 -3.52 22.33 -12.53
N LYS A 371 -4.76 21.89 -12.29
CA LYS A 371 -5.53 22.16 -11.06
C LYS A 371 -4.80 21.71 -9.81
N SER A 372 -4.16 20.53 -9.84
CA SER A 372 -3.33 20.03 -8.73
C SER A 372 -2.10 20.91 -8.50
N ARG A 373 -1.41 21.37 -9.56
CA ARG A 373 -0.29 22.32 -9.45
C ARG A 373 -0.74 23.68 -8.92
N ALA A 374 -1.82 24.25 -9.44
CA ALA A 374 -2.39 25.51 -8.99
C ALA A 374 -2.80 25.45 -7.51
N ARG A 375 -3.45 24.37 -7.07
CA ARG A 375 -3.77 24.16 -5.64
C ARG A 375 -2.53 24.09 -4.76
N ARG A 376 -1.45 23.45 -5.22
CA ARG A 376 -0.18 23.42 -4.48
C ARG A 376 0.46 24.81 -4.37
N LEU A 377 0.45 25.59 -5.45
CA LEU A 377 0.93 26.98 -5.44
C LEU A 377 0.07 27.85 -4.53
N MET A 378 -1.26 27.73 -4.63
CA MET A 378 -2.20 28.44 -3.77
C MET A 378 -1.97 28.11 -2.29
N VAL A 379 -1.78 26.84 -1.93
CA VAL A 379 -1.41 26.44 -0.56
C VAL A 379 -0.08 27.06 -0.12
N LYS A 380 0.89 27.21 -1.04
CA LYS A 380 2.17 27.87 -0.74
C LYS A 380 1.96 29.38 -0.47
N LEU A 381 1.21 30.06 -1.33
CA LEU A 381 0.90 31.49 -1.18
C LEU A 381 0.08 31.75 0.10
N LEU A 382 -0.94 30.95 0.39
CA LEU A 382 -1.69 31.08 1.65
C LEU A 382 -0.78 30.92 2.87
N LYS A 383 0.18 29.99 2.83
CA LYS A 383 1.16 29.83 3.91
C LYS A 383 2.07 31.04 4.04
N GLU A 384 2.52 31.62 2.93
CA GLU A 384 3.34 32.83 2.92
C GLU A 384 2.54 34.05 3.44
N MET A 385 1.27 34.20 3.05
CA MET A 385 0.39 35.25 3.58
C MET A 385 0.18 35.12 5.08
N ILE A 386 -0.11 33.92 5.58
CA ILE A 386 -0.24 33.66 7.03
C ILE A 386 1.06 33.98 7.76
N TYR A 387 2.21 33.65 7.16
CA TYR A 387 3.53 33.98 7.72
C TYR A 387 3.76 35.49 7.81
N LEU A 388 3.42 36.23 6.75
CA LEU A 388 3.56 37.70 6.71
C LEU A 388 2.61 38.38 7.70
N GLU A 389 1.35 37.97 7.75
CA GLU A 389 0.37 38.52 8.70
C GLU A 389 0.81 38.30 10.15
N ALA A 390 1.36 37.13 10.47
CA ALA A 390 1.90 36.85 11.80
C ALA A 390 3.10 37.75 12.14
N LYS A 391 3.97 38.05 11.16
CA LYS A 391 5.12 38.94 11.33
C LYS A 391 4.68 40.39 11.55
N ASP A 392 3.67 40.84 10.83
CA ASP A 392 3.15 42.20 10.94
C ASP A 392 2.48 42.44 12.31
N LYS A 393 1.70 41.46 12.79
CA LYS A 393 1.16 41.47 14.16
C LYS A 393 2.26 41.54 15.22
N GLU A 394 3.36 40.81 15.03
CA GLU A 394 4.52 40.86 15.94
C GLU A 394 5.17 42.26 15.95
N PHE A 395 5.33 42.87 14.77
CA PHE A 395 5.85 44.22 14.64
C PHE A 395 4.96 45.27 15.33
N LEU A 396 3.65 45.22 15.10
CA LEU A 396 2.68 46.13 15.73
C LEU A 396 2.66 45.98 17.25
N LEU A 397 2.65 44.74 17.76
CA LEU A 397 2.72 44.47 19.21
C LEU A 397 4.01 45.02 19.82
N ASN A 398 5.16 44.82 19.18
CA ASN A 398 6.42 45.37 19.66
C ASN A 398 6.40 46.90 19.71
N ARG A 399 5.77 47.56 18.74
CA ARG A 399 5.62 49.02 18.73
C ARG A 399 4.69 49.50 19.86
N ILE A 400 3.55 48.86 20.06
CA ILE A 400 2.63 49.17 21.16
C ILE A 400 3.32 49.02 22.52
N ILE A 401 4.05 47.92 22.73
CA ILE A 401 4.82 47.68 23.96
C ILE A 401 5.87 48.77 24.16
N SER A 402 6.60 49.16 23.10
CA SER A 402 7.60 50.22 23.19
C SER A 402 7.01 51.58 23.58
N VAL A 403 5.84 51.93 23.04
CA VAL A 403 5.13 53.17 23.35
C VAL A 403 4.54 53.12 24.77
N SER A 404 3.93 51.99 25.17
CA SER A 404 3.44 51.80 26.54
C SER A 404 4.57 51.95 27.56
N LYS A 405 5.72 51.29 27.30
CA LYS A 405 6.89 51.39 28.16
C LYS A 405 7.40 52.84 28.23
N SER A 406 7.50 53.53 27.09
CA SER A 406 7.87 54.95 27.06
C SER A 406 6.89 55.85 27.80
N ARG A 407 5.59 55.53 27.77
CA ARG A 407 4.54 56.29 28.45
C ARG A 407 4.59 56.05 29.97
N ASP A 408 4.82 54.80 30.39
CA ASP A 408 5.09 54.45 31.79
C ASP A 408 6.34 55.15 32.31
N TRP A 409 7.44 55.20 31.53
CA TRP A 409 8.63 55.99 31.87
C TRP A 409 8.31 57.48 31.98
N SER A 410 7.53 58.05 31.06
CA SER A 410 7.14 59.47 31.12
C SER A 410 6.21 59.80 32.29
N PHE A 411 5.37 58.85 32.74
CA PHE A 411 4.52 59.02 33.92
C PHE A 411 5.33 58.91 35.21
N VAL A 412 6.30 57.97 35.27
CA VAL A 412 7.27 57.87 36.36
C VAL A 412 8.14 59.14 36.42
N ASP A 413 8.53 59.71 35.28
CA ASP A 413 9.31 60.96 35.24
C ASP A 413 8.47 62.19 35.58
N ALA A 414 7.20 62.28 35.17
CA ALA A 414 6.33 63.36 35.62
C ALA A 414 6.08 63.31 37.16
N LYS A 415 6.04 62.10 37.74
CA LYS A 415 5.98 61.89 39.19
C LYS A 415 7.32 62.13 39.89
N SER A 416 8.44 61.94 39.20
CA SER A 416 9.80 62.19 39.71
C SER A 416 10.18 63.68 39.63
N LEU A 417 9.71 64.40 38.61
CA LEU A 417 9.87 65.85 38.42
C LEU A 417 9.04 66.67 39.42
N GLY A 418 7.95 66.12 39.95
CA GLY A 418 7.26 66.66 41.12
C GLY A 418 7.97 66.40 42.46
N ARG A 419 9.06 65.61 42.49
CA ARG A 419 9.71 65.16 43.73
C ARG A 419 11.24 65.28 43.77
N ARG A 420 11.88 65.88 42.76
CA ARG A 420 13.35 65.97 42.71
C ARG A 420 13.87 67.38 42.42
N ARG A 421 13.57 68.31 43.33
CA ARG A 421 14.62 69.22 43.81
C ARG A 421 15.51 68.36 44.72
N GLN A 422 16.80 68.24 44.37
CA GLN A 422 17.86 67.43 45.03
C GLN A 422 17.98 65.95 44.61
N ARG A 423 18.88 65.66 43.66
CA ARG A 423 20.16 64.95 43.89
C ARG A 423 20.81 64.54 42.56
N THR A 424 22.09 64.89 42.44
CA THR A 424 23.08 64.55 41.41
C THR A 424 23.52 63.06 41.45
N PRO A 425 24.25 62.57 40.43
CA PRO A 425 24.20 61.17 39.97
C PRO A 425 25.37 60.28 40.44
N GLN A 426 25.16 58.96 40.43
CA GLN A 426 26.23 57.95 40.36
C GLN A 426 25.80 56.77 39.49
N THR A 427 26.64 56.46 38.49
CA THR A 427 26.68 55.23 37.68
C THR A 427 27.22 54.04 38.48
N PRO A 428 26.90 52.79 38.09
CA PRO A 428 27.91 52.02 37.35
C PRO A 428 27.35 51.20 36.16
N GLN A 429 28.29 50.87 35.27
CA GLN A 429 28.16 50.09 34.05
C GLN A 429 27.88 48.61 34.30
N THR A 430 27.09 47.97 33.43
CA THR A 430 27.30 46.58 33.02
C THR A 430 26.73 46.37 31.62
N GLU A 431 27.62 46.34 30.62
CA GLU A 431 27.32 45.93 29.25
C GLU A 431 27.15 44.41 29.20
N PHE A 432 26.08 43.93 28.56
CA PHE A 432 26.00 42.57 28.07
C PHE A 432 25.84 42.61 26.55
N PHE A 433 26.94 42.23 25.89
CA PHE A 433 27.07 42.03 24.46
C PHE A 433 26.34 40.74 24.07
N VAL A 434 25.38 40.80 23.14
CA VAL A 434 24.85 39.60 22.46
C VAL A 434 25.40 39.62 21.04
N GLN A 435 26.45 38.82 20.85
CA GLN A 435 27.07 38.51 19.57
C GLN A 435 26.05 37.78 18.66
N ASN A 436 25.71 38.37 17.52
CA ASN A 436 25.06 37.65 16.41
C ASN A 436 26.15 36.92 15.62
N GLU A 437 26.36 35.62 15.89
CA GLU A 437 27.01 34.73 14.92
C GLU A 437 25.98 34.30 13.87
N ILE A 438 25.96 35.01 12.73
CA ILE A 438 25.42 34.46 11.48
C ILE A 438 26.60 33.76 10.81
N ASN A 439 26.77 32.47 11.10
CA ASN A 439 27.70 31.65 10.35
C ASN A 439 27.06 31.27 9.01
N SER A 440 27.59 31.89 7.96
CA SER A 440 27.45 31.55 6.56
C SER A 440 27.91 30.12 6.31
N ASN A 441 27.03 29.28 5.76
CA ASN A 441 27.43 28.17 4.89
C ASN A 441 26.23 27.60 4.14
N HIS A 442 25.91 28.21 3.00
CA HIS A 442 25.33 27.49 1.87
C HIS A 442 26.01 27.97 0.59
N SER A 443 27.08 27.25 0.23
CA SER A 443 27.60 27.15 -1.13
C SER A 443 26.47 26.62 -2.03
N ALA A 444 25.80 27.52 -2.74
CA ALA A 444 24.98 27.18 -3.90
C ALA A 444 25.89 27.12 -5.12
N ARG A 445 26.10 25.89 -5.59
CA ARG A 445 26.76 25.58 -6.86
C ARG A 445 25.88 26.12 -7.99
N SER A 446 26.43 27.07 -8.74
CA SER A 446 25.90 27.59 -10.00
C SER A 446 25.98 26.50 -11.08
N ASP A 447 24.84 26.08 -11.60
CA ASP A 447 24.74 25.59 -12.98
C ASP A 447 23.75 26.50 -13.69
N GLY A 448 24.29 27.35 -14.56
CA GLY A 448 23.55 28.29 -15.36
C GLY A 448 22.78 27.60 -16.47
N PHE A 449 21.56 28.06 -16.72
CA PHE A 449 20.90 27.86 -17.99
C PHE A 449 20.45 29.23 -18.51
N ILE A 450 21.15 29.68 -19.54
CA ILE A 450 20.94 30.94 -20.25
C ILE A 450 19.71 30.78 -21.15
N LEU A 451 18.68 31.61 -20.94
CA LEU A 451 17.64 31.86 -21.94
C LEU A 451 17.90 33.25 -22.55
N ARG A 452 18.38 33.22 -23.79
CA ARG A 452 18.63 34.37 -24.65
C ARG A 452 17.29 34.82 -25.24
N SER A 453 16.79 35.97 -24.80
CA SER A 453 15.75 36.73 -25.52
C SER A 453 16.43 37.56 -26.59
N ARG A 454 16.03 37.39 -27.86
CA ARG A 454 16.33 38.27 -28.98
C ARG A 454 15.03 38.99 -29.30
N ASP A 455 15.04 40.31 -29.16
CA ASP A 455 14.08 41.19 -29.80
C ASP A 455 14.71 41.76 -31.08
N VAL A 456 13.84 41.96 -32.08
CA VAL A 456 14.01 42.43 -33.47
C VAL A 456 14.40 41.37 -34.49
#